data_AF-A0A5Q0M453-F1
#
_entry.id   AF-A0A5Q0M453-F1
#
_cell.length_a   1.000
_cell.length_b   1.000
_cell.length_c   1.000
_cell.angle_alpha   90.00
_cell.angle_beta   90.00
_cell.angle_gamma   90.00
#
_symmetry.space_group_name_H-M   'P 1'
#
loop_
_entity.id
_entity.type
_entity.pdbx_description
1 polymer ?
#
loop_
_entity_poly.entity_id
_entity_poly.type
_entity_poly.pdbx_seq_one_letter_code
_entity_poly.pdbx_strand_id
1 'polypeptide(L)'
;MADSHRISEPKPAKDGNGTVRQVRQNRRKIGELRTYKLATGKRLNIFHAPRRTDQRLHDRQAWTVDVDTVSALRNYGLTHVLLMVEDGTKLLAPATLFGPEGLARGVEKRVQTTPGRPLPTQYVVPDALWHISLPPPEQRSEEMLKQVRIKRGRLPKAKT
;
A
#
# COMPACT_ATOMS: atom_id res chain seq x y z
N MET A 1 20.78 6.34 -9.82
CA MET A 1 20.72 6.42 -8.34
C MET A 1 19.76 5.33 -7.89
N ALA A 2 20.21 4.40 -7.04
CA ALA A 2 19.34 3.37 -6.49
C ALA A 2 18.19 4.02 -5.72
N ASP A 3 16.95 3.58 -5.95
CA ASP A 3 15.79 4.05 -5.21
C ASP A 3 15.97 3.67 -3.75
N SER A 4 16.36 4.63 -2.90
CA SER A 4 16.59 4.36 -1.48
C SER A 4 15.29 4.49 -0.70
N HIS A 5 14.85 3.38 -0.11
CA HIS A 5 13.78 3.40 0.87
C HIS A 5 14.32 3.98 2.18
N ARG A 6 13.63 4.99 2.70
CA ARG A 6 13.87 5.55 4.03
C ARG A 6 12.72 5.19 4.95
N ILE A 7 13.01 4.43 5.99
CA ILE A 7 12.07 4.04 7.03
C ILE A 7 12.40 4.85 8.28
N SER A 8 11.41 5.56 8.83
CA SER A 8 11.64 6.41 10.00
C SER A 8 11.86 5.60 11.27
N GLU A 9 12.35 6.28 12.30
CA GLU A 9 12.24 5.81 13.68
C GLU A 9 10.78 5.57 14.08
N PRO A 10 10.53 4.63 15.02
CA PRO A 10 9.19 4.33 15.47
C PRO A 10 8.67 5.48 16.33
N LYS A 11 7.45 5.94 16.03
CA LYS A 11 6.73 6.91 16.87
C LYS A 11 5.50 6.24 17.47
N PRO A 12 5.04 6.66 18.66
CA PRO A 12 3.77 6.18 19.21
C PRO A 12 2.64 6.38 18.19
N ALA A 13 1.79 5.37 18.02
CA ALA A 13 0.62 5.46 17.16
C ALA A 13 -0.41 6.43 17.78
N LYS A 14 -1.12 7.19 16.94
CA LYS A 14 -2.10 8.20 17.41
C LYS A 14 -3.29 7.58 18.14
N ASP A 15 -3.61 6.34 17.83
CA ASP A 15 -4.65 5.54 18.47
C ASP A 15 -4.17 4.90 19.80
N GLY A 16 -2.93 5.18 20.23
CA GLY A 16 -2.34 4.67 21.46
C GLY A 16 -1.90 3.20 21.39
N ASN A 17 -2.24 2.47 20.31
CA ASN A 17 -1.91 1.05 20.19
C ASN A 17 -0.68 0.82 19.31
N GLY A 18 0.48 0.83 19.97
CA GLY A 18 1.74 0.42 19.36
C GLY A 18 2.51 1.57 18.69
N THR A 19 3.20 1.29 17.59
CA THR A 19 4.12 2.27 16.96
C THR A 19 3.94 2.37 15.45
N VAL A 20 4.30 3.52 14.89
CA VAL A 20 4.25 3.79 13.45
C VAL A 20 5.62 4.23 12.95
N ARG A 21 6.06 3.65 11.84
CA ARG A 21 7.20 4.11 11.05
C ARG A 21 6.72 4.59 9.70
N GLN A 22 7.14 5.77 9.28
CA GLN A 22 6.83 6.31 7.96
C GLN A 22 7.77 5.67 6.93
N VAL A 23 7.21 5.19 5.82
CA VAL A 23 7.97 4.56 4.73
C VAL A 23 7.98 5.53 3.55
N ARG A 24 9.19 5.87 3.09
CA ARG A 24 9.39 6.78 1.97
C ARG A 24 10.28 6.15 0.91
N GLN A 25 10.00 6.44 -0.35
CA GLN A 25 10.86 6.11 -1.49
C GLN A 25 11.14 7.42 -2.23
N ASN A 26 12.41 7.74 -2.48
CA ASN A 26 12.81 9.01 -3.13
C ASN A 26 12.14 10.25 -2.51
N ARG A 27 12.13 10.32 -1.17
CA ARG A 27 11.48 11.36 -0.34
C ARG A 27 9.95 11.38 -0.36
N ARG A 28 9.28 10.66 -1.28
CA ARG A 28 7.82 10.53 -1.33
C ARG A 28 7.34 9.54 -0.28
N LYS A 29 6.29 9.89 0.48
CA LYS A 29 5.63 8.94 1.39
C LYS A 29 4.90 7.90 0.54
N ILE A 30 5.25 6.62 0.73
CA ILE A 30 4.62 5.50 0.04
C ILE A 30 3.75 4.64 0.97
N GLY A 31 3.82 4.89 2.28
CA GLY A 31 3.00 4.20 3.26
C GLY A 31 3.56 4.34 4.67
N GLU A 32 3.11 3.46 5.55
CA GLU A 32 3.57 3.40 6.94
C GLU A 32 3.54 1.97 7.47
N LEU A 33 4.56 1.59 8.23
CA LEU A 33 4.61 0.33 8.96
C LEU A 33 4.04 0.57 10.35
N ARG A 34 2.90 -0.07 10.65
CA ARG A 34 2.27 -0.02 11.97
C ARG A 34 2.56 -1.32 12.72
N THR A 35 3.04 -1.19 13.94
CA THR A 35 3.29 -2.29 14.87
C THR A 35 2.20 -2.27 15.91
N TYR A 36 1.41 -3.33 15.99
CA TYR A 36 0.42 -3.57 17.04
C TYR A 36 0.97 -4.57 18.04
N LYS A 37 0.72 -4.31 19.33
CA LYS A 37 0.99 -5.29 20.39
C LYS A 37 -0.30 -6.06 20.64
N LEU A 38 -0.28 -7.36 20.37
CA LEU A 38 -1.43 -8.22 20.65
C LEU A 38 -1.44 -8.58 22.14
N ALA A 39 -2.63 -8.88 22.67
CA ALA A 39 -2.78 -9.37 24.05
C ALA A 39 -1.96 -10.65 24.31
N THR A 40 -1.70 -11.43 23.26
CA THR A 40 -0.86 -12.65 23.29
C THR A 40 0.64 -12.37 23.42
N GLY A 41 1.07 -11.10 23.51
CA GLY A 41 2.47 -10.70 23.51
C GLY A 41 3.13 -10.72 22.12
N LYS A 42 2.47 -11.31 21.10
CA LYS A 42 2.93 -11.28 19.71
C LYS A 42 2.82 -9.88 19.13
N ARG A 43 3.73 -9.55 18.21
CA ARG A 43 3.72 -8.29 17.46
C ARG A 43 3.15 -8.51 16.08
N LEU A 44 2.25 -7.63 15.67
CA LEU A 44 1.72 -7.58 14.31
C LEU A 44 2.26 -6.33 13.63
N ASN A 45 3.12 -6.51 12.64
CA ASN A 45 3.69 -5.40 11.86
C ASN A 45 3.03 -5.37 10.48
N ILE A 46 2.15 -4.40 10.25
CA ILE A 46 1.38 -4.26 9.01
C ILE A 46 1.93 -3.06 8.24
N PHE A 47 2.26 -3.26 6.97
CA PHE A 47 2.56 -2.16 6.07
C PHE A 47 1.27 -1.63 5.42
N HIS A 48 0.90 -0.41 5.77
CA HIS A 48 -0.25 0.30 5.23
C HIS A 48 0.20 1.09 4.01
N ALA A 49 -0.21 0.64 2.82
CA ALA A 49 0.09 1.28 1.55
C ALA A 49 -1.19 1.89 0.94
N PRO A 50 -1.25 3.21 0.71
CA PRO A 50 -2.34 3.81 -0.03
C PRO A 50 -2.29 3.37 -1.50
N ARG A 51 -3.46 3.09 -2.07
CA ARG A 51 -3.63 2.71 -3.48
C ARG A 51 -4.79 3.46 -4.12
N ARG A 52 -4.63 3.79 -5.39
CA ARG A 52 -5.71 4.32 -6.22
C ARG A 52 -6.42 3.17 -6.94
N THR A 53 -7.67 3.36 -7.30
CA THR A 53 -8.49 2.34 -7.98
C THR A 53 -7.92 2.03 -9.36
N ASP A 54 -7.42 3.07 -10.05
CA ASP A 54 -6.79 2.98 -11.38
C ASP A 54 -5.46 2.20 -11.40
N GLN A 55 -4.91 1.86 -10.23
CA GLN A 55 -3.69 1.06 -10.11
C GLN A 55 -3.97 -0.45 -10.11
N ARG A 56 -5.24 -0.86 -10.09
CA ARG A 56 -5.64 -2.26 -10.24
C ARG A 56 -5.38 -2.72 -11.67
N LEU A 57 -4.77 -3.88 -11.82
CA LEU A 57 -4.61 -4.53 -13.12
C LEU A 57 -5.92 -5.26 -13.46
N HIS A 58 -6.83 -4.55 -14.13
CA HIS A 58 -8.17 -5.05 -14.44
C HIS A 58 -8.18 -6.30 -15.33
N ASP A 59 -7.27 -6.36 -16.29
CA ASP A 59 -7.05 -7.50 -17.18
C ASP A 59 -6.64 -8.78 -16.45
N ARG A 60 -5.98 -8.62 -15.30
CA ARG A 60 -5.46 -9.72 -14.47
C ARG A 60 -6.19 -9.92 -13.15
N GLN A 61 -7.17 -9.07 -12.84
CA GLN A 61 -7.84 -9.03 -11.53
C GLN A 61 -6.82 -9.09 -10.39
N ALA A 62 -5.86 -8.16 -10.41
CA ALA A 62 -4.72 -8.21 -9.49
C ALA A 62 -4.26 -6.82 -9.03
N TRP A 63 -3.56 -6.82 -7.89
CA TRP A 63 -2.92 -5.64 -7.31
C TRP A 63 -1.41 -5.78 -7.31
N THR A 64 -0.71 -4.63 -7.34
CA THR A 64 0.75 -4.61 -7.34
C THR A 64 1.34 -4.07 -6.04
N VAL A 65 2.46 -4.68 -5.62
CA VAL A 65 3.25 -4.26 -4.46
C VAL A 65 4.73 -4.24 -4.86
N ASP A 66 5.43 -3.16 -4.53
CA ASP A 66 6.85 -3.00 -4.85
C ASP A 66 7.70 -3.99 -4.04
N VAL A 67 8.52 -4.78 -4.76
CA VAL A 67 9.40 -5.81 -4.18
C VAL A 67 10.42 -5.19 -3.23
N ASP A 68 10.99 -4.05 -3.61
CA ASP A 68 12.06 -3.41 -2.84
C ASP A 68 11.50 -2.84 -1.54
N THR A 69 10.29 -2.27 -1.60
CA THR A 69 9.55 -1.82 -0.43
C THR A 69 9.32 -2.97 0.55
N VAL A 70 8.81 -4.12 0.07
CA VAL A 70 8.58 -5.29 0.95
C VAL A 70 9.89 -5.79 1.54
N SER A 71 10.94 -5.88 0.73
CA SER A 71 12.26 -6.38 1.15
C SER A 71 12.86 -5.47 2.22
N ALA A 72 12.80 -4.16 2.06
CA ALA A 72 13.26 -3.20 3.06
C ALA A 72 12.49 -3.35 4.38
N LEU A 73 11.17 -3.60 4.33
CA LEU A 73 10.32 -3.72 5.51
C LEU A 73 10.44 -5.07 6.22
N ARG A 74 10.88 -6.14 5.55
CA ARG A 74 11.18 -7.43 6.19
C ARG A 74 12.20 -7.29 7.33
N ASN A 75 13.21 -6.42 7.15
CA ASN A 75 14.21 -6.11 8.19
C ASN A 75 13.60 -5.44 9.44
N TYR A 76 12.38 -4.93 9.34
CA TYR A 76 11.62 -4.34 10.46
C TYR A 76 10.50 -5.27 10.95
N GLY A 77 10.57 -6.56 10.60
CA GLY A 77 9.65 -7.59 11.07
C GLY A 77 8.28 -7.56 10.40
N LEU A 78 8.17 -7.08 9.16
CA LEU A 78 6.93 -7.07 8.39
C LEU A 78 6.21 -8.42 8.46
N THR A 79 4.95 -8.40 8.90
CA THR A 79 4.09 -9.60 8.99
C THR A 79 2.98 -9.61 7.94
N HIS A 80 2.47 -8.43 7.57
CA HIS A 80 1.35 -8.30 6.63
C HIS A 80 1.49 -7.03 5.78
N VAL A 81 0.91 -7.06 4.58
CA VAL A 81 0.72 -5.90 3.72
C VAL A 81 -0.77 -5.60 3.65
N LEU A 82 -1.13 -4.35 3.92
CA LEU A 82 -2.48 -3.83 3.81
C LEU A 82 -2.51 -2.73 2.73
N LEU A 83 -3.25 -2.97 1.65
CA LEU A 83 -3.58 -1.92 0.68
C LEU A 83 -4.85 -1.21 1.14
N MET A 84 -4.76 0.11 1.25
CA MET A 84 -5.89 1.00 1.53
C MET A 84 -6.26 1.69 0.22
N VAL A 85 -7.30 1.17 -0.43
CA VAL A 85 -7.78 1.69 -1.70
C VAL A 85 -8.61 2.96 -1.44
N GLU A 86 -8.50 3.93 -2.33
CA GLU A 86 -9.20 5.22 -2.25
C GLU A 86 -10.73 5.12 -2.23
N ASP A 87 -11.31 4.00 -2.68
CA ASP A 87 -12.75 3.72 -2.59
C ASP A 87 -13.18 3.21 -1.21
N GLY A 88 -12.23 3.09 -0.27
CA GLY A 88 -12.42 2.58 1.08
C GLY A 88 -12.14 1.07 1.22
N THR A 89 -11.87 0.35 0.14
CA THR A 89 -11.56 -1.08 0.16
C THR A 89 -10.22 -1.33 0.85
N LYS A 90 -10.20 -2.34 1.71
CA LYS A 90 -9.01 -2.80 2.45
C LYS A 90 -8.63 -4.20 1.99
N LEU A 91 -7.40 -4.37 1.53
CA LEU A 91 -6.88 -5.65 1.03
C LEU A 91 -5.69 -6.07 1.90
N LEU A 92 -5.85 -7.14 2.68
CA LEU A 92 -4.84 -7.63 3.60
C LEU A 92 -4.25 -8.95 3.10
N ALA A 93 -2.92 -9.03 3.06
CA ALA A 93 -2.19 -10.25 2.71
C ALA A 93 -1.05 -10.50 3.71
N PRO A 94 -0.78 -11.76 4.11
CA PRO A 94 0.40 -12.08 4.90
C PRO A 94 1.68 -11.80 4.09
N ALA A 95 2.74 -11.39 4.78
CA ALA A 95 4.03 -11.07 4.16
C ALA A 95 4.69 -12.28 3.49
N THR A 96 4.27 -13.50 3.83
CA THR A 96 4.76 -14.74 3.21
C THR A 96 4.40 -14.85 1.73
N LEU A 97 3.30 -14.23 1.28
CA LEU A 97 2.92 -14.17 -0.13
C LEU A 97 3.88 -13.35 -1.00
N PHE A 98 4.78 -12.56 -0.41
CA PHE A 98 5.72 -11.72 -1.16
C PHE A 98 7.11 -12.37 -1.20
N GLY A 99 7.17 -13.61 -1.67
CA GLY A 99 8.35 -14.47 -1.69
C GLY A 99 8.05 -15.81 -2.37
N PRO A 100 8.91 -16.83 -2.17
CA PRO A 100 8.77 -18.13 -2.85
C PRO A 100 7.41 -18.81 -2.65
N GLU A 101 6.83 -18.72 -1.45
CA GLU A 101 5.50 -19.29 -1.16
C GLU A 101 4.40 -18.64 -2.00
N GLY A 102 4.45 -17.32 -2.17
CA GLY A 102 3.51 -16.63 -3.04
C GLY A 102 3.67 -16.99 -4.50
N LEU A 103 4.91 -17.15 -4.99
CA LEU A 103 5.17 -17.57 -6.36
C LEU A 103 4.54 -18.93 -6.66
N ALA A 104 4.64 -19.87 -5.72
CA ALA A 104 3.99 -21.18 -5.82
C ALA A 104 2.45 -21.11 -5.80
N ARG A 105 1.87 -19.99 -5.32
CA ARG A 105 0.43 -19.73 -5.24
C ARG A 105 -0.10 -18.80 -6.34
N GLY A 106 0.71 -18.51 -7.35
CA GLY A 106 0.31 -17.68 -8.48
C GLY A 106 0.57 -16.17 -8.34
N VAL A 107 1.33 -15.74 -7.33
CA VAL A 107 1.91 -14.39 -7.34
C VAL A 107 2.98 -14.32 -8.42
N GLU A 108 2.99 -13.27 -9.23
CA GLU A 108 4.03 -13.05 -10.23
C GLU A 108 5.02 -11.98 -9.77
N LYS A 109 6.30 -12.14 -10.09
CA LYS A 109 7.31 -11.08 -9.93
C LYS A 109 7.60 -10.48 -11.29
N ARG A 110 7.15 -9.24 -11.52
CA ARG A 110 7.25 -8.55 -12.81
C ARG A 110 8.25 -7.40 -12.73
N VAL A 111 9.23 -7.42 -13.61
CA VAL A 111 10.08 -6.26 -13.89
C VAL A 111 9.36 -5.45 -14.96
N GLN A 112 8.95 -4.22 -14.65
CA GLN A 112 8.51 -3.32 -15.70
C GLN A 112 9.75 -2.74 -16.39
N THR A 113 9.88 -2.96 -17.69
CA THR A 113 10.93 -2.35 -18.50
C THR A 113 10.26 -1.34 -19.43
N THR A 114 10.47 -0.05 -19.16
CA THR A 114 10.22 0.99 -20.15
C THR A 114 11.55 1.32 -20.82
N PRO A 115 11.62 1.46 -22.16
CA PRO A 115 12.84 1.89 -22.82
C PRO A 115 13.38 3.18 -22.18
N GLY A 116 14.61 3.14 -21.68
CA GLY A 116 15.29 4.29 -21.07
C GLY A 116 15.15 4.47 -19.55
N ARG A 117 14.36 3.65 -18.83
CA ARG A 117 14.37 3.69 -17.35
C ARG A 117 13.98 2.34 -16.73
N PRO A 118 14.82 1.75 -15.85
CA PRO A 118 14.39 0.61 -15.05
C PRO A 118 13.25 1.06 -14.13
N LEU A 119 12.08 0.42 -14.23
CA LEU A 119 11.00 0.59 -13.29
C LEU A 119 11.15 -0.41 -12.14
N PRO A 120 10.59 -0.10 -10.95
CA PRO A 120 10.68 -0.99 -9.81
C PRO A 120 10.06 -2.35 -10.12
N THR A 121 10.66 -3.41 -9.58
CA THR A 121 10.10 -4.75 -9.68
C THR A 121 8.87 -4.84 -8.79
N GLN A 122 7.79 -5.42 -9.29
CA GLN A 122 6.52 -5.51 -8.57
C GLN A 122 6.09 -6.96 -8.40
N TYR A 123 5.57 -7.29 -7.23
CA TYR A 123 4.71 -8.44 -7.05
C TYR A 123 3.34 -8.11 -7.63
N VAL A 124 2.82 -8.97 -8.51
CA VAL A 124 1.44 -8.95 -8.99
C VAL A 124 0.70 -10.03 -8.21
N VAL A 125 -0.22 -9.61 -7.35
CA VAL A 125 -0.94 -10.49 -6.42
C VAL A 125 -2.41 -10.56 -6.85
N PRO A 126 -2.89 -11.72 -7.30
CA PRO A 126 -4.29 -11.94 -7.68
C PRO A 126 -5.27 -11.58 -6.56
N ASP A 127 -6.44 -11.07 -6.92
CA ASP A 127 -7.51 -10.65 -5.98
C ASP A 127 -7.88 -11.77 -4.99
N ALA A 128 -7.89 -13.03 -5.45
CA ALA A 128 -8.22 -14.20 -4.64
C ALA A 128 -7.25 -14.47 -3.48
N LEU A 129 -6.03 -13.92 -3.51
CA LEU A 129 -5.03 -14.09 -2.43
C LEU A 129 -5.12 -12.99 -1.37
N TRP A 130 -5.99 -11.99 -1.56
CA TRP A 130 -6.23 -10.94 -0.59
C TRP A 130 -7.41 -11.28 0.31
N HIS A 131 -7.28 -10.99 1.60
CA HIS A 131 -8.45 -10.84 2.46
C HIS A 131 -9.06 -9.46 2.24
N ILE A 132 -10.27 -9.44 1.68
CA ILE A 132 -10.94 -8.20 1.23
C ILE A 132 -11.97 -7.76 2.27
N SER A 133 -11.83 -6.54 2.76
CA SER A 133 -12.86 -5.84 3.54
C SER A 133 -13.38 -4.67 2.72
N LEU A 134 -14.63 -4.78 2.31
CA LEU A 134 -15.34 -3.72 1.59
C LEU A 134 -15.90 -2.68 2.58
N PRO A 135 -15.92 -1.38 2.23
CA PRO A 135 -16.58 -0.38 3.05
C PRO A 135 -18.11 -0.55 2.98
N PRO A 136 -18.86 -0.11 4.02
CA PRO A 136 -20.31 -0.03 3.97
C PRO A 136 -20.80 0.75 2.73
N PRO A 137 -21.97 0.39 2.14
CA PRO A 137 -22.47 1.03 0.92
C PRO A 137 -22.58 2.56 1.01
N GLU A 138 -22.93 3.08 2.19
CA GLU A 138 -23.06 4.51 2.47
C GLU A 138 -21.70 5.23 2.35
N GLN A 139 -20.64 4.66 2.92
CA GLN A 139 -19.28 5.20 2.83
C GLN A 139 -18.70 5.08 1.41
N ARG A 140 -19.04 4.01 0.69
CA ARG A 140 -18.63 3.82 -0.71
C ARG A 140 -19.18 4.95 -1.59
N SER A 141 -20.44 5.32 -1.38
CA SER A 141 -21.09 6.40 -2.11
C SER A 141 -20.43 7.75 -1.82
N GLU A 142 -20.08 8.03 -0.55
CA GLU A 142 -19.37 9.25 -0.18
C GLU A 142 -17.94 9.33 -0.75
N GLU A 143 -17.18 8.23 -0.70
CA GLU A 143 -15.83 8.20 -1.28
C GLU A 143 -15.86 8.32 -2.81
N MET A 144 -16.83 7.69 -3.48
CA MET A 144 -17.08 7.89 -4.91
C MET A 144 -17.47 9.35 -5.22
N LEU A 145 -18.31 9.98 -4.41
CA LEU A 145 -18.70 11.39 -4.57
C LEU A 145 -17.53 12.35 -4.35
N LYS A 146 -16.59 12.04 -3.45
CA LYS A 146 -15.33 12.81 -3.29
C LYS A 146 -14.46 12.74 -4.55
N GLN A 147 -14.50 11.64 -5.28
CA GLN A 147 -13.78 11.49 -6.56
C GLN A 147 -14.46 12.23 -7.71
N VAL A 148 -15.80 12.25 -7.75
CA VAL A 148 -16.58 12.98 -8.78
C VAL A 148 -16.57 14.50 -8.56
N ARG A 149 -16.33 14.97 -7.33
CA ARG A 149 -16.06 16.38 -7.05
C ARG A 149 -14.75 16.79 -7.72
N ILE A 150 -14.85 17.16 -9.00
CA ILE A 150 -13.87 17.94 -9.75
C ILE A 150 -13.29 18.96 -8.76
N LYS A 151 -11.99 18.90 -8.51
CA LYS A 151 -11.29 19.96 -7.80
C LYS A 151 -11.63 21.25 -8.52
N ARG A 152 -12.58 22.04 -7.99
CA ARG A 152 -12.84 23.39 -8.49
C ARG A 152 -11.50 24.09 -8.45
N GLY A 153 -10.90 24.28 -9.61
CA GLY A 153 -9.69 25.08 -9.73
C GLY A 153 -9.97 26.41 -9.04
N ARG A 154 -9.01 26.90 -8.26
CA ARG A 154 -9.09 28.28 -7.79
C ARG A 154 -9.18 29.15 -9.03
N LEU A 155 -10.37 29.67 -9.31
CA LEU A 155 -10.52 30.74 -10.29
C LEU A 155 -9.59 31.87 -9.83
N PRO A 156 -8.67 32.35 -10.68
CA PRO A 156 -7.83 33.48 -10.32
C PRO A 156 -8.74 34.66 -9.97
N LYS A 157 -8.47 35.29 -8.81
CA LYS A 157 -9.15 36.52 -8.40
C LYS A 157 -8.98 37.52 -9.54
N ALA A 158 -10.08 37.88 -10.21
CA ALA A 158 -10.07 39.03 -11.11
C ALA A 158 -9.65 40.24 -10.28
N LYS A 159 -8.58 40.91 -10.68
CA LYS A 159 -8.21 42.20 -10.11
C LYS A 159 -9.22 43.21 -10.65
N THR A 160 -10.06 43.72 -9.77
CA THR A 160 -10.74 45.01 -9.95
C THR A 160 -10.11 46.00 -8.99
#